data_AF-A0A6I2A2I5-F1
#
_entry.id   AF-A0A6I2A2I5-F1
#
_cell.length_a   1.000
_cell.length_b   1.000
_cell.length_c   1.000
_cell.angle_alpha   90.00
_cell.angle_beta   90.00
_cell.angle_gamma   90.00
#
_symmetry.space_group_name_H-M   'P 1'
#
loop_
_entity.id
_entity.type
_entity.pdbx_description
1 polymer ?
#
loop_
_entity_poly.entity_id
_entity_poly.type
_entity_poly.pdbx_seq_one_letter_code
_entity_poly.pdbx_strand_id
1 'polypeptide(L)'
;MKKMLNFMNRGGSKRLKLSRLNMFGLGTWMMKKLMKDINYPSLDEMITMAQEMGVKLVPCSITCNLMGLSEKDAFREHIASLAGAAFFLNEARESKITLFI
;
A
#
# COMPACT_ATOMS: atom_id res chain seq x y z
N MET A 1 -23.08 2.58 0.63
CA MET A 1 -21.88 3.45 0.55
C MET A 1 -20.57 2.67 0.41
N LYS A 2 -20.23 1.72 1.31
CA LYS A 2 -18.98 0.93 1.22
C LYS A 2 -18.73 0.28 -0.17
N LYS A 3 -19.73 -0.42 -0.72
CA LYS A 3 -19.63 -1.04 -2.07
C LYS A 3 -19.35 -0.03 -3.20
N MET A 4 -19.95 1.17 -3.13
CA MET A 4 -19.75 2.23 -4.13
C MET A 4 -18.34 2.82 -4.02
N LEU A 5 -17.86 3.06 -2.80
CA LEU A 5 -16.50 3.52 -2.57
C LEU A 5 -15.46 2.50 -3.05
N ASN A 6 -15.67 1.21 -2.78
CA ASN A 6 -14.77 0.14 -3.26
C ASN A 6 -14.81 -0.03 -4.78
N PHE A 7 -15.95 0.27 -5.41
CA PHE A 7 -16.05 0.28 -6.87
C PHE A 7 -15.29 1.47 -7.49
N MET A 8 -15.38 2.66 -6.87
CA MET A 8 -14.63 3.84 -7.30
C MET A 8 -13.13 3.74 -6.99
N ASN A 9 -12.79 3.21 -5.82
CA ASN A 9 -11.44 2.99 -5.32
C ASN A 9 -11.20 1.48 -5.18
N ARG A 10 -10.94 0.83 -6.32
CA ARG A 10 -10.60 -0.60 -6.38
C ARG A 10 -9.21 -0.92 -5.80
N GLY A 11 -8.49 0.07 -5.29
CA GLY A 11 -7.15 -0.07 -4.73
C GLY A 11 -6.10 -0.56 -5.73
N GLY A 12 -4.94 -0.94 -5.18
CA GLY A 12 -3.84 -1.56 -5.91
C GLY A 12 -2.69 -0.60 -6.26
N SER A 13 -1.47 -1.06 -6.02
CA SER A 13 -0.18 -0.42 -6.34
C SER A 13 -0.12 0.17 -7.75
N LYS A 14 -0.69 -0.52 -8.76
CA LYS A 14 -0.65 -0.10 -10.17
C LYS A 14 -1.53 1.12 -10.47
N ARG A 15 -2.57 1.36 -9.66
CA ARG A 15 -3.59 2.40 -9.85
C ARG A 15 -3.38 3.66 -9.00
N LEU A 16 -2.37 3.65 -8.13
CA LEU A 16 -2.00 4.82 -7.35
C LEU A 16 -1.56 5.97 -8.26
N LYS A 17 -1.99 7.18 -7.87
CA LYS A 17 -1.69 8.44 -8.55
C LYS A 17 -0.58 9.15 -7.81
N LEU A 18 0.16 10.01 -8.51
CA LEU A 18 1.07 10.93 -7.83
C LEU A 18 0.32 11.84 -6.84
N SER A 19 0.92 12.07 -5.68
CA SER A 19 0.38 12.93 -4.61
C SER A 19 0.26 14.39 -5.05
N ARG A 20 1.17 14.85 -5.92
CA ARG A 20 1.15 16.16 -6.58
C ARG A 20 1.47 15.98 -8.06
N LEU A 21 1.04 16.92 -8.89
CA LEU A 21 1.28 16.92 -10.34
C LEU A 21 0.67 15.73 -11.10
N ASN A 22 -0.39 15.07 -10.59
CA ASN A 22 -1.01 13.96 -11.30
C ASN A 22 -1.57 14.38 -12.69
N MET A 23 -2.07 15.61 -12.85
CA MET A 23 -2.54 16.18 -14.14
C MET A 23 -3.43 15.21 -14.93
N PHE A 24 -4.56 14.80 -14.35
CA PHE A 24 -5.47 13.78 -14.91
C PHE A 24 -4.82 12.43 -15.26
N GLY A 25 -3.64 12.12 -14.71
CA GLY A 25 -2.88 10.89 -14.95
C GLY A 25 -1.63 11.10 -15.79
N LEU A 26 -1.48 12.26 -16.48
CA LEU A 26 -0.33 12.54 -17.32
C LEU A 26 0.98 12.53 -16.52
N GLY A 27 1.01 13.18 -15.35
CA GLY A 27 2.22 13.19 -14.52
C GLY A 27 2.58 11.80 -14.00
N THR A 28 1.57 11.00 -13.61
CA THR A 28 1.79 9.61 -13.19
C THR A 28 2.37 8.77 -14.33
N TRP A 29 1.90 8.98 -15.56
CA TRP A 29 2.45 8.31 -16.74
C TRP A 29 3.90 8.73 -17.03
N MET A 30 4.19 10.04 -16.99
CA MET A 30 5.55 10.56 -17.20
C MET A 30 6.53 10.02 -16.16
N MET A 31 6.15 10.02 -14.88
CA MET A 31 7.01 9.49 -13.82
C MET A 31 7.29 8.00 -14.00
N LYS A 32 6.27 7.19 -14.31
CA LYS A 32 6.45 5.77 -14.59
C LYS A 32 7.37 5.53 -15.79
N LYS A 33 7.31 6.39 -16.81
CA LYS A 33 8.21 6.33 -17.96
C LYS A 33 9.65 6.65 -17.55
N LEU A 34 9.88 7.74 -16.81
CA LEU A 34 11.21 8.10 -16.30
C LEU A 34 11.82 6.99 -15.44
N MET A 35 11.04 6.40 -14.53
CA MET A 35 11.50 5.25 -13.72
C MET A 35 11.93 4.08 -14.59
N LYS A 36 11.15 3.76 -15.64
CA LYS A 36 11.49 2.68 -16.57
C LYS A 36 12.75 2.99 -17.39
N ASP A 37 12.93 4.23 -17.82
CA ASP A 37 14.07 4.66 -18.64
C ASP A 37 15.41 4.50 -17.90
N ILE A 38 15.40 4.63 -16.56
CA ILE A 38 16.57 4.39 -15.69
C ILE A 38 16.61 2.96 -15.10
N ASN A 39 15.79 2.04 -15.61
CA ASN A 39 15.64 0.66 -15.12
C ASN A 39 15.33 0.56 -13.62
N TYR A 40 14.55 1.50 -13.08
CA TYR A 40 14.12 1.48 -11.69
C TYR A 40 12.86 0.61 -11.53
N PRO A 41 12.78 -0.23 -10.48
CA PRO A 41 11.63 -1.10 -10.23
C PRO A 41 10.35 -0.30 -10.02
N SER A 42 9.24 -0.84 -10.51
CA SER A 42 7.91 -0.31 -10.25
C SER A 42 7.51 -0.50 -8.79
N LEU A 43 6.53 0.27 -8.31
CA LEU A 43 5.99 0.11 -6.96
C LEU A 43 5.46 -1.32 -6.71
N ASP A 44 4.89 -1.95 -7.74
CA ASP A 44 4.35 -3.30 -7.64
C ASP A 44 5.45 -4.33 -7.34
N GLU A 45 6.60 -4.18 -8.02
CA GLU A 45 7.80 -4.99 -7.83
C GLU A 45 8.49 -4.67 -6.51
N MET A 46 8.54 -3.39 -6.11
CA MET A 46 9.10 -2.99 -4.81
C MET A 46 8.35 -3.62 -3.63
N ILE A 47 7.02 -3.73 -3.70
CA ILE A 47 6.24 -4.43 -2.68
C ILE A 47 6.60 -5.92 -2.66
N THR A 48 6.75 -6.55 -3.82
CA THR A 48 7.13 -7.98 -3.90
C THR A 48 8.52 -8.22 -3.32
N MET A 49 9.51 -7.40 -3.71
CA MET A 49 10.86 -7.47 -3.17
C MET A 49 10.88 -7.28 -1.65
N ALA A 50 10.08 -6.34 -1.12
CA ALA A 50 9.97 -6.15 0.33
C ALA A 50 9.45 -7.42 1.04
N GLN A 51 8.45 -8.09 0.46
CA GLN A 51 7.94 -9.36 1.00
C GLN A 51 9.01 -10.46 0.95
N GLU A 52 9.75 -10.58 -0.15
CA GLU A 52 10.85 -11.54 -0.30
C GLU A 52 11.99 -11.30 0.71
N MET A 53 12.22 -10.03 1.06
CA MET A 53 13.17 -9.62 2.10
C MET A 53 12.66 -9.84 3.53
N GLY A 54 11.45 -10.38 3.71
CA GLY A 54 10.86 -10.69 5.01
C GLY A 54 10.18 -9.51 5.70
N VAL A 55 9.86 -8.43 4.98
CA VAL A 55 9.10 -7.30 5.53
C VAL A 55 7.68 -7.76 5.89
N LYS A 56 7.31 -7.56 7.14
CA LYS A 56 5.95 -7.87 7.64
C LYS A 56 4.99 -6.74 7.27
N LEU A 57 4.12 -7.00 6.31
CA LEU A 57 3.02 -6.09 5.94
C LEU A 57 1.82 -6.37 6.85
N VAL A 58 1.44 -5.39 7.68
CA VAL A 58 0.37 -5.52 8.67
C VAL A 58 -0.78 -4.56 8.34
N PRO A 59 -1.98 -5.06 7.97
CA PRO A 59 -3.12 -4.21 7.65
C PRO A 59 -3.81 -3.67 8.91
N CYS A 60 -4.17 -2.39 8.90
CA CYS A 60 -4.87 -1.75 10.03
C CYS A 60 -6.34 -2.20 10.10
N SER A 61 -6.72 -2.83 11.21
CA SER A 61 -8.05 -3.43 11.41
C SER A 61 -9.20 -2.42 11.27
N ILE A 62 -9.04 -1.21 11.83
CA ILE A 62 -10.05 -0.14 11.76
C ILE A 62 -10.25 0.31 10.31
N THR A 63 -9.14 0.55 9.59
CA THR A 63 -9.20 0.95 8.18
C THR A 63 -9.86 -0.12 7.32
N CYS A 64 -9.50 -1.40 7.54
CA CYS A 64 -10.08 -2.51 6.78
C CYS A 64 -11.58 -2.65 7.02
N ASN A 65 -12.04 -2.52 8.27
CA ASN A 65 -13.47 -2.53 8.59
C ASN A 65 -14.22 -1.35 7.94
N LEU A 66 -13.63 -0.15 7.97
CA LEU A 66 -14.21 1.05 7.37
C LEU A 66 -14.34 0.91 5.85
N MET A 67 -13.30 0.40 5.20
CA MET A 67 -13.27 0.09 3.77
C MET A 67 -14.06 -1.19 3.41
N GLY A 68 -14.48 -2.00 4.37
CA GLY A 68 -15.18 -3.27 4.11
C GLY A 68 -14.32 -4.30 3.37
N LEU A 69 -13.02 -4.34 3.69
CA LEU A 69 -12.06 -5.30 3.15
C LEU A 69 -12.02 -6.53 4.06
N SER A 70 -12.24 -7.72 3.50
CA SER A 70 -12.05 -9.01 4.18
C SER A 70 -10.65 -9.54 3.91
N GLU A 71 -10.07 -10.23 4.90
CA GLU A 71 -8.65 -10.65 4.88
C GLU A 71 -8.25 -11.52 3.68
N LYS A 72 -9.17 -12.30 3.12
CA LYS A 72 -8.83 -13.34 2.13
C LYS A 72 -8.67 -12.86 0.69
N ASP A 73 -9.39 -11.82 0.28
CA ASP A 73 -9.42 -11.38 -1.14
C ASP A 73 -8.88 -9.96 -1.36
N ALA A 74 -8.62 -9.21 -0.28
CA ALA A 74 -8.23 -7.81 -0.34
C ALA A 74 -6.70 -7.59 -0.42
N PHE A 75 -5.92 -8.62 -0.13
CA PHE A 75 -4.49 -8.53 0.14
C PHE A 75 -3.71 -9.50 -0.73
N ARG A 76 -2.45 -9.15 -1.02
CA ARG A 76 -1.49 -10.08 -1.62
C ARG A 76 -1.24 -11.25 -0.67
N GLU A 77 -0.73 -12.34 -1.22
CA GLU A 77 -0.24 -13.48 -0.44
C GLU A 77 0.82 -13.01 0.58
N HIS A 78 0.90 -13.72 1.71
CA HIS A 78 1.86 -13.45 2.78
C HIS A 78 1.71 -12.10 3.51
N ILE A 79 0.51 -11.54 3.57
CA ILE A 79 0.19 -10.41 4.45
C ILE A 79 -0.14 -10.94 5.86
N ALA A 80 0.36 -10.25 6.90
CA ALA A 80 0.14 -10.62 8.29
C ALA A 80 -1.32 -10.37 8.71
N SER A 81 -1.71 -10.94 9.86
CA SER A 81 -3.04 -10.74 10.43
C SER A 81 -3.37 -9.27 10.67
N LEU A 82 -4.65 -8.90 10.58
CA LEU A 82 -5.11 -7.56 10.91
C LEU A 82 -4.68 -7.14 12.32
N ALA A 83 -4.18 -5.91 12.46
CA ALA A 83 -3.75 -5.37 13.74
C ALA A 83 -4.27 -3.94 13.98
N GLY A 84 -4.42 -3.57 15.25
CA GLY A 84 -4.86 -2.24 15.68
C GLY A 84 -3.71 -1.30 16.04
N ALA A 85 -4.07 -0.08 16.42
CA ALA A 85 -3.09 0.95 16.82
C ALA A 85 -2.22 0.52 18.01
N ALA A 86 -2.76 -0.23 18.98
CA ALA A 86 -1.99 -0.71 20.13
C ALA A 86 -0.86 -1.67 19.73
N PHE A 87 -1.12 -2.55 18.75
CA PHE A 87 -0.09 -3.43 18.19
C PHE A 87 1.01 -2.60 17.50
N PHE A 88 0.64 -1.63 16.66
CA PHE A 88 1.60 -0.74 16.03
C PHE A 88 2.45 0.02 17.04
N LEU A 89 1.85 0.54 18.12
CA LEU A 89 2.59 1.25 19.16
C LEU A 89 3.58 0.35 19.89
N ASN A 90 3.24 -0.92 20.14
CA ASN A 90 4.18 -1.86 20.74
C ASN A 90 5.37 -2.16 19.82
N GLU A 91 5.12 -2.42 18.53
CA GLU A 91 6.20 -2.63 17.55
C GLU A 91 7.07 -1.36 17.37
N ALA A 92 6.44 -0.19 17.34
CA ALA A 92 7.14 1.09 17.20
C ALA A 92 8.02 1.40 18.42
N ARG A 93 7.60 1.02 19.62
CA ARG A 93 8.40 1.19 20.85
C ARG A 93 9.70 0.38 20.84
N GLU A 94 9.67 -0.81 20.25
CA GLU A 94 10.85 -1.67 20.10
C GLU A 94 11.68 -1.31 18.86
N SER A 95 11.15 -0.48 17.97
CA SER A 95 11.80 -0.07 16.74
C SER A 95 12.77 1.10 16.96
N LYS A 96 13.98 1.00 16.39
CA LYS A 96 14.97 2.09 16.45
C LYS A 96 14.52 3.35 15.69
N ILE A 97 13.73 3.18 14.62
CA ILE A 97 13.24 4.25 13.76
C ILE A 97 11.77 3.98 13.45
N THR A 98 10.94 5.02 13.55
CA THR A 98 9.53 4.98 13.19
C THR A 98 9.21 6.18 12.30
N LEU A 99 8.54 5.95 11.17
CA LEU A 99 8.17 6.97 10.18
C LEU A 99 6.66 6.94 9.93
N PHE A 100 6.08 8.10 9.62
CA PHE A 100 4.72 8.25 9.10
C PHE A 100 4.82 8.83 7.69
N ILE A 101 4.34 8.10 6.69
CA ILE A 101 4.51 8.37 5.25
C ILE A 101 3.15 8.57 4.59
#